data_AF-A0A7S4VHG7-F1
#
_entry.id   AF-A0A7S4VHG7-F1
#
_cell.length_a   1.000
_cell.length_b   1.000
_cell.length_c   1.000
_cell.angle_alpha   90.00
_cell.angle_beta   90.00
_cell.angle_gamma   90.00
#
_symmetry.space_group_name_H-M   'P 1'
#
loop_
_entity.id
_entity.type
_entity.pdbx_description
1 polymer ?
#
loop_
_entity_poly.entity_id
_entity_poly.type
_entity_poly.pdbx_seq_one_letter_code
_entity_poly.pdbx_strand_id
1 'polypeptide(L)'
;SRALPQLLPRRRSKGPMSSALGGTAWQPQAAAAAEAPPVWDEASGRFWCRTRVNAYELPDGCDWQRAFRDVLGAQGPPRAGRRLQAHASDAPAQIPPREGAGRRLARFPSDPDKRTARAAHTAALLQMPCHAGVQAFRAPGSSAQRGRGRASPRDWRRRRPARQALVQGRALAFFRFGGRVFASEARCPHQGASLCEGEVGEIEDLVDGRRCYVTCPVHKMQFDLADGSVLEGSCPPLRTYGVRISEADEVRRVAMVEVGFEALASEYFVG
;
A
#
# COMPACT_ATOMS: atom_id res chain seq x y z
N SER A 1 61.16 50.64 57.64
CA SER A 1 61.93 49.45 57.20
C SER A 1 60.99 48.33 56.83
N ARG A 2 61.17 47.79 55.62
CA ARG A 2 60.39 46.71 55.00
C ARG A 2 60.44 45.42 55.84
N ALA A 3 59.30 44.73 55.96
CA ALA A 3 59.24 43.27 56.08
C ALA A 3 57.90 42.78 55.51
N LEU A 4 57.97 41.94 54.47
CA LEU A 4 56.85 41.19 53.88
C LEU A 4 56.39 40.06 54.82
N PRO A 5 55.10 39.69 54.77
CA PRO A 5 54.72 38.30 55.01
C PRO A 5 53.92 37.70 53.84
N GLN A 6 54.57 36.73 53.20
CA GLN A 6 54.09 35.37 52.87
C GLN A 6 52.58 35.20 52.58
N LEU A 7 52.26 34.98 51.30
CA LEU A 7 50.95 34.51 50.82
C LEU A 7 50.86 32.97 50.99
N LEU A 8 49.88 32.51 51.78
CA LEU A 8 49.41 31.12 51.78
C LEU A 8 47.99 31.05 51.18
N PRO A 9 47.62 29.94 50.50
CA PRO A 9 46.54 29.90 49.53
C PRO A 9 45.15 29.84 50.17
N ARG A 10 44.24 30.72 49.72
CA ARG A 10 42.82 30.71 50.08
C ARG A 10 42.11 29.52 49.42
N ARG A 11 41.53 28.67 50.25
CA ARG A 11 40.54 27.64 49.89
C ARG A 11 39.38 28.27 49.11
N ARG A 12 39.07 27.73 47.93
CA ARG A 12 37.86 28.07 47.16
C ARG A 12 36.65 27.44 47.85
N SER A 13 35.83 28.25 48.51
CA SER A 13 34.43 27.91 48.77
C SER A 13 33.63 28.15 47.48
N LYS A 14 33.00 27.10 46.96
CA LYS A 14 32.02 27.19 45.87
C LYS A 14 30.71 27.75 46.45
N GLY A 15 30.45 29.03 46.26
CA GLY A 15 29.09 29.58 46.30
C GLY A 15 28.34 29.24 45.01
N PRO A 16 27.00 29.12 45.03
CA PRO A 16 26.23 28.73 43.85
C PRO A 16 26.23 29.88 42.84
N MET A 17 26.81 29.63 41.67
CA MET A 17 26.65 30.54 40.53
C MET A 17 25.32 30.24 39.86
N SER A 18 24.40 31.20 39.99
CA SER A 18 23.23 31.35 39.15
C SER A 18 23.68 31.45 37.69
N SER A 19 23.37 30.45 36.87
CA SER A 19 23.47 30.54 35.42
C SER A 19 22.07 30.48 34.83
N ALA A 20 21.54 31.66 34.53
CA ALA A 20 20.42 31.82 33.63
C ALA A 20 20.85 31.30 32.25
N LEU A 21 20.44 30.08 31.92
CA LEU A 21 20.35 29.60 30.56
C LEU A 21 18.86 29.39 30.28
N GLY A 22 18.23 30.44 29.77
CA GLY A 22 16.96 30.37 29.09
C GLY A 22 17.13 29.54 27.83
N GLY A 23 17.12 28.22 27.99
CA GLY A 23 16.80 27.30 26.91
C GLY A 23 15.30 27.35 26.74
N THR A 24 14.82 28.09 25.75
CA THR A 24 13.50 27.85 25.17
C THR A 24 13.44 26.38 24.79
N ALA A 25 12.82 25.58 25.67
CA ALA A 25 12.43 24.23 25.36
C ALA A 25 11.62 24.33 24.07
N TRP A 26 12.14 23.72 23.01
CA TRP A 26 11.38 23.50 21.79
C TRP A 26 10.23 22.58 22.16
N GLN A 27 9.11 23.19 22.56
CA GLN A 27 7.83 22.52 22.60
C GLN A 27 7.51 22.21 21.14
N PRO A 28 7.31 20.94 20.75
CA PRO A 28 6.61 20.68 19.51
C PRO A 28 5.21 21.24 19.73
N GLN A 29 4.96 22.43 19.21
CA GLN A 29 3.61 22.92 19.04
C GLN A 29 2.93 21.90 18.13
N ALA A 30 2.19 20.99 18.76
CA ALA A 30 1.15 20.21 18.13
C ALA A 30 0.08 21.21 17.67
N ALA A 31 0.41 21.98 16.64
CA ALA A 31 -0.56 22.70 15.85
C ALA A 31 -1.29 21.65 15.02
N ALA A 32 -2.18 20.92 15.70
CA ALA A 32 -3.34 20.33 15.07
C ALA A 32 -4.10 21.50 14.44
N ALA A 33 -3.75 21.88 13.19
CA ALA A 33 -4.56 22.82 12.42
C ALA A 33 -6.01 22.35 12.53
N ALA A 34 -6.85 23.18 13.16
CA ALA A 34 -8.14 22.79 13.70
C ALA A 34 -8.92 21.99 12.65
N GLU A 35 -8.99 20.67 12.85
CA GLU A 35 -9.91 19.83 12.10
C GLU A 35 -11.31 20.27 12.52
N ALA A 36 -12.23 20.40 11.55
CA ALA A 36 -13.60 20.78 11.86
C ALA A 36 -14.15 19.85 12.97
N PRO A 37 -14.94 20.37 13.92
CA PRO A 37 -15.42 19.56 15.02
C PRO A 37 -16.20 18.35 14.49
N PRO A 38 -16.09 17.19 15.16
CA PRO A 38 -16.79 16.00 14.78
C PRO A 38 -18.30 16.23 14.82
N VAL A 39 -19.00 15.73 13.82
CA VAL A 39 -20.47 15.87 13.70
C VAL A 39 -21.11 14.54 14.08
N TRP A 40 -21.96 14.54 15.10
CA TRP A 40 -22.79 13.39 15.44
C TRP A 40 -23.88 13.18 14.38
N ASP A 41 -24.07 11.94 13.95
CA ASP A 41 -25.13 11.53 13.05
C ASP A 41 -25.92 10.37 13.70
N GLU A 42 -27.18 10.65 14.03
CA GLU A 42 -28.07 9.68 14.67
C GLU A 42 -28.36 8.47 13.78
N ALA A 43 -28.43 8.66 12.46
CA ALA A 43 -28.77 7.59 11.53
C ALA A 43 -27.66 6.54 11.43
N SER A 44 -26.41 6.96 11.50
CA SER A 44 -25.26 6.05 11.51
C SER A 44 -24.76 5.68 12.91
N GLY A 45 -25.22 6.38 13.95
CA GLY A 45 -24.76 6.21 15.33
C GLY A 45 -23.27 6.53 15.49
N ARG A 46 -22.75 7.49 14.72
CA ARG A 46 -21.31 7.77 14.63
C ARG A 46 -21.01 9.26 14.67
N PHE A 47 -19.87 9.59 15.27
CA PHE A 47 -19.18 10.87 15.16
C PHE A 47 -18.32 10.90 13.90
N TRP A 48 -18.69 11.75 12.95
CA TRP A 48 -17.95 11.95 11.72
C TRP A 48 -16.87 12.99 11.89
N CYS A 49 -15.62 12.55 11.79
CA CYS A 49 -14.44 13.40 11.89
C CYS A 49 -13.90 13.69 10.50
N ARG A 50 -13.78 14.97 10.14
CA ARG A 50 -13.20 15.36 8.86
C ARG A 50 -11.69 15.20 8.89
N THR A 51 -11.15 14.51 7.89
CA THR A 51 -9.70 14.30 7.78
C THR A 51 -9.09 15.27 6.79
N ARG A 52 -7.76 15.35 6.77
CA ARG A 52 -7.00 16.07 5.73
C ARG A 52 -6.67 15.21 4.51
N VAL A 53 -7.29 14.04 4.38
CA VAL A 53 -7.04 13.13 3.27
C VAL A 53 -7.98 13.48 2.12
N ASN A 54 -7.41 13.84 0.98
CA ASN A 54 -8.15 14.01 -0.27
C ASN A 54 -8.31 12.65 -0.95
N ALA A 55 -9.55 12.24 -1.23
CA ALA A 55 -9.86 10.98 -1.89
C ALA A 55 -9.19 10.87 -3.27
N TYR A 56 -8.96 11.98 -3.99
CA TYR A 56 -8.28 11.98 -5.30
C TYR A 56 -6.77 11.72 -5.20
N GLU A 57 -6.14 11.98 -4.05
CA GLU A 57 -4.70 11.80 -3.85
C GLU A 57 -4.32 10.36 -3.49
N LEU A 58 -5.29 9.55 -3.08
CA LEU A 58 -5.08 8.12 -2.86
C LEU A 58 -4.65 7.46 -4.19
N PRO A 59 -3.85 6.40 -4.20
CA PRO A 59 -3.72 5.53 -5.38
C PRO A 59 -4.90 4.55 -5.44
N ASP A 60 -5.39 4.22 -6.63
CA ASP A 60 -6.43 3.18 -6.74
C ASP A 60 -5.75 1.82 -6.95
N GLY A 61 -6.01 0.86 -6.08
CA GLY A 61 -5.45 -0.49 -6.20
C GLY A 61 -5.84 -1.21 -7.50
N CYS A 62 -6.90 -0.79 -8.19
CA CYS A 62 -7.27 -1.31 -9.51
C CYS A 62 -6.47 -0.68 -10.67
N ASP A 63 -5.66 0.36 -10.45
CA ASP A 63 -4.97 1.08 -11.52
C ASP A 63 -4.07 0.17 -12.36
N TRP A 64 -3.36 -0.77 -11.73
CA TRP A 64 -2.51 -1.73 -12.45
C TRP A 64 -3.33 -2.73 -13.27
N GLN A 65 -4.50 -3.17 -12.78
CA GLN A 65 -5.36 -4.11 -13.49
C GLN A 65 -5.98 -3.49 -14.74
N ARG A 66 -6.32 -2.20 -14.68
CA ARG A 66 -6.74 -1.42 -15.85
C ARG A 66 -5.60 -1.34 -16.86
N ALA A 67 -4.42 -0.91 -16.42
CA ALA A 67 -3.23 -0.84 -17.27
C ALA A 67 -2.87 -2.19 -17.91
N PHE A 68 -3.04 -3.31 -17.20
CA PHE A 68 -2.77 -4.65 -17.73
C PHE A 68 -3.73 -5.01 -18.86
N ARG A 69 -5.04 -4.77 -18.66
CA ARG A 69 -6.06 -5.00 -19.69
C ARG A 69 -5.83 -4.15 -20.93
N ASP A 70 -5.41 -2.90 -20.76
CA ASP A 70 -5.08 -2.02 -21.88
C ASP A 70 -3.87 -2.55 -22.69
N VAL A 71 -2.81 -3.00 -22.00
CA VAL A 71 -1.64 -3.61 -22.66
C VAL A 71 -2.03 -4.91 -23.36
N LEU A 72 -2.84 -5.77 -22.74
CA LEU A 72 -3.35 -6.99 -23.35
C LEU A 72 -4.20 -6.70 -24.60
N GLY A 73 -5.09 -5.72 -24.54
CA GLY A 73 -5.91 -5.32 -25.69
C GLY A 73 -5.10 -4.70 -26.83
N ALA A 74 -4.00 -4.02 -26.51
CA ALA A 74 -3.06 -3.49 -27.50
C ALA A 74 -2.21 -4.58 -28.18
N GLN A 75 -2.03 -5.74 -27.55
CA GLN A 75 -1.55 -6.94 -28.23
C GLN A 75 -2.69 -7.43 -29.13
N GLY A 76 -2.70 -6.98 -30.39
CA GLY A 76 -3.67 -7.46 -31.40
C GLY A 76 -3.70 -8.99 -31.49
N PRO A 77 -4.69 -9.58 -32.21
CA PRO A 77 -4.79 -11.03 -32.35
C PRO A 77 -3.44 -11.60 -32.79
N PRO A 78 -3.05 -12.79 -32.30
CA PRO A 78 -1.73 -13.35 -32.58
C PRO A 78 -1.48 -13.25 -34.08
N ARG A 79 -0.43 -12.51 -34.46
CA ARG A 79 0.01 -12.47 -35.87
C ARG A 79 0.09 -13.92 -36.32
N ALA A 80 -0.65 -14.27 -37.39
CA ALA A 80 -0.74 -15.63 -37.91
C ALA A 80 0.65 -16.27 -37.86
N GLY A 81 0.84 -17.12 -36.85
CA GLY A 81 2.15 -17.64 -36.52
C GLY A 81 2.65 -18.40 -37.74
N ARG A 82 3.90 -18.17 -38.12
CA ARG A 82 4.59 -19.03 -39.09
C ARG A 82 4.29 -20.47 -38.68
N ARG A 83 3.63 -21.24 -39.55
CA ARG A 83 3.25 -22.64 -39.29
C ARG A 83 4.47 -23.35 -38.73
N LEU A 84 4.46 -23.68 -37.43
CA LEU A 84 5.55 -24.40 -36.81
C LEU A 84 5.68 -25.72 -37.58
N GLN A 85 6.86 -25.98 -38.14
CA GLN A 85 7.15 -27.29 -38.72
C GLN A 85 6.95 -28.32 -37.61
N ALA A 86 6.10 -29.32 -37.86
CA ALA A 86 5.97 -30.46 -36.99
C ALA A 86 7.37 -31.05 -36.77
N HIS A 87 7.79 -31.18 -35.51
CA HIS A 87 9.04 -31.85 -35.21
C HIS A 87 8.85 -33.35 -35.44
N ALA A 88 9.90 -34.09 -35.80
CA ALA A 88 9.81 -35.53 -36.06
C ALA A 88 9.24 -36.35 -34.88
N SER A 89 9.24 -35.77 -33.67
CA SER A 89 8.60 -36.31 -32.47
C SER A 89 7.07 -36.18 -32.41
N ASP A 90 6.45 -35.39 -33.31
CA ASP A 90 4.99 -35.26 -33.48
C ASP A 90 4.42 -36.25 -34.51
N ALA A 91 5.29 -36.99 -35.22
CA ALA A 91 4.85 -38.12 -36.03
C ALA A 91 4.37 -39.23 -35.07
N PRO A 92 3.24 -39.90 -35.36
CA PRO A 92 2.83 -41.07 -34.59
C PRO A 92 3.91 -42.12 -34.75
N ALA A 93 4.76 -42.27 -33.72
CA ALA A 93 5.74 -43.34 -33.69
C ALA A 93 4.98 -44.66 -33.76
N GLN A 94 5.12 -45.37 -34.88
CA GLN A 94 4.67 -46.75 -35.04
C GLN A 94 5.55 -47.64 -34.16
N ILE A 95 5.36 -47.55 -32.84
CA ILE A 95 5.99 -48.44 -31.87
C ILE A 95 5.08 -49.67 -31.80
N PRO A 96 5.56 -50.87 -32.16
CA PRO A 96 4.75 -52.09 -32.02
C PRO A 96 4.33 -52.25 -30.56
N PRO A 97 3.11 -52.77 -30.29
CA PRO A 97 2.60 -52.87 -28.94
C PRO A 97 3.51 -53.77 -28.11
N ARG A 98 4.13 -53.22 -27.07
CA ARG A 98 4.72 -54.02 -25.99
C ARG A 98 3.58 -54.54 -25.14
N GLU A 99 3.42 -55.86 -25.11
CA GLU A 99 2.52 -56.55 -24.18
C GLU A 99 2.97 -56.27 -22.74
N GLY A 100 2.16 -55.48 -22.04
CA GLY A 100 2.41 -55.10 -20.66
C GLY A 100 1.47 -53.97 -20.25
N ALA A 101 0.56 -54.24 -19.32
CA ALA A 101 -0.42 -53.30 -18.80
C ALA A 101 0.23 -52.21 -17.94
N GLY A 102 0.99 -51.31 -18.56
CA GLY A 102 1.45 -50.07 -17.97
C GLY A 102 0.49 -48.93 -18.32
N ARG A 103 0.03 -48.17 -17.32
CA ARG A 103 -0.76 -46.96 -17.55
C ARG A 103 0.08 -45.98 -18.37
N ARG A 104 -0.26 -45.83 -19.66
CA ARG A 104 0.37 -44.84 -20.54
C ARG A 104 -0.17 -43.47 -20.14
N LEU A 105 0.67 -42.61 -19.56
CA LEU A 105 0.30 -41.21 -19.38
C LEU A 105 0.04 -40.62 -20.77
N ALA A 106 -1.18 -40.18 -21.03
CA ALA A 106 -1.50 -39.45 -22.24
C ALA A 106 -0.64 -38.18 -22.28
N ARG A 107 0.23 -38.06 -23.29
CA ARG A 107 0.87 -36.78 -23.61
C ARG A 107 -0.21 -35.91 -24.23
N PHE A 108 -0.82 -35.04 -23.44
CA PHE A 108 -1.63 -33.95 -23.97
C PHE A 108 -0.65 -32.84 -24.42
N PRO A 109 -0.42 -32.65 -25.73
CA PRO A 109 0.33 -31.49 -26.20
C PRO A 109 -0.44 -30.27 -25.69
N SER A 110 0.24 -29.38 -24.97
CA SER A 110 -0.43 -28.20 -24.45
C SER A 110 -0.98 -27.42 -25.65
N ASP A 111 -2.30 -27.33 -25.70
CA ASP A 111 -3.09 -26.66 -26.73
C ASP A 111 -2.37 -25.37 -27.21
N PRO A 112 -2.04 -25.28 -28.52
CA PRO A 112 -1.25 -24.17 -29.06
C PRO A 112 -1.90 -22.80 -28.81
N ASP A 113 -3.23 -22.75 -28.73
CA ASP A 113 -3.95 -21.51 -28.44
C ASP A 113 -3.76 -21.12 -26.98
N LYS A 114 -3.78 -22.08 -26.05
CA LYS A 114 -3.46 -21.83 -24.62
C LYS A 114 -2.02 -21.38 -24.43
N ARG A 115 -1.07 -21.91 -25.21
CA ARG A 115 0.33 -21.45 -25.18
C ARG A 115 0.46 -20.02 -25.66
N THR A 116 -0.23 -19.68 -26.75
CA THR A 116 -0.21 -18.34 -27.34
C THR A 116 -0.85 -17.32 -26.39
N ALA A 117 -1.99 -17.66 -25.78
CA ALA A 117 -2.63 -16.84 -24.76
C ALA A 117 -1.74 -16.64 -23.52
N ARG A 118 -1.09 -17.71 -23.03
CA ARG A 118 -0.13 -17.62 -21.91
C ARG A 118 1.08 -16.76 -22.28
N ALA A 119 1.60 -16.89 -23.50
CA ALA A 119 2.73 -16.08 -23.97
C ALA A 119 2.36 -14.59 -24.07
N ALA A 120 1.18 -14.27 -24.60
CA ALA A 120 0.65 -12.91 -24.64
C ALA A 120 0.46 -12.34 -23.22
N HIS A 121 -0.10 -13.13 -22.31
CA HIS A 121 -0.24 -12.78 -20.89
C HIS A 121 1.12 -12.49 -20.23
N THR A 122 2.10 -13.38 -20.38
CA THR A 122 3.46 -13.18 -19.85
C THR A 122 4.14 -11.97 -20.50
N ALA A 123 3.99 -11.77 -21.81
CA ALA A 123 4.55 -10.61 -22.51
C ALA A 123 3.93 -9.29 -22.01
N ALA A 124 2.61 -9.26 -21.79
CA ALA A 124 1.93 -8.10 -21.23
C ALA A 124 2.46 -7.78 -19.82
N LEU A 125 2.55 -8.78 -18.93
CA LEU A 125 3.13 -8.58 -17.59
C LEU A 125 4.55 -7.97 -17.66
N LEU A 126 5.42 -8.49 -18.53
CA LEU A 126 6.79 -7.99 -18.68
C LEU A 126 6.89 -6.56 -19.22
N GLN A 127 5.90 -6.13 -20.00
CA GLN A 127 5.81 -4.77 -20.56
C GLN A 127 5.16 -3.78 -19.59
N MET A 128 4.46 -4.26 -18.56
CA MET A 128 3.81 -3.38 -17.61
C MET A 128 4.83 -2.59 -16.80
N PRO A 129 4.61 -1.27 -16.64
CA PRO A 129 5.44 -0.49 -15.74
C PRO A 129 5.28 -1.01 -14.32
N CYS A 130 4.07 -1.41 -13.90
CA CYS A 130 3.70 -1.85 -12.55
C CYS A 130 3.12 -3.26 -12.46
N HIS A 131 3.39 -3.97 -11.36
CA HIS A 131 2.82 -5.28 -11.04
C HIS A 131 2.18 -5.14 -9.66
N ALA A 132 1.04 -5.79 -9.42
CA ALA A 132 0.23 -5.78 -8.19
C ALA A 132 0.99 -5.49 -6.87
N GLY A 133 1.36 -4.24 -6.60
CA GLY A 133 2.18 -3.85 -5.43
C GLY A 133 3.62 -4.39 -5.34
N VAL A 134 4.03 -5.41 -6.13
CA VAL A 134 5.32 -6.10 -5.95
C VAL A 134 6.52 -5.34 -6.55
N GLN A 135 7.61 -5.20 -5.78
CA GLN A 135 8.92 -4.74 -6.27
C GLN A 135 9.48 -5.72 -7.32
N ALA A 136 9.74 -5.25 -8.54
CA ALA A 136 10.56 -5.98 -9.49
C ALA A 136 11.99 -5.43 -9.36
N PHE A 137 12.88 -6.21 -8.76
CA PHE A 137 14.31 -5.94 -8.74
C PHE A 137 14.82 -5.93 -10.19
N ARG A 138 15.40 -4.81 -10.63
CA ARG A 138 16.10 -4.72 -11.92
C ARG A 138 17.54 -4.29 -11.63
N ALA A 139 18.49 -5.16 -11.96
CA ALA A 139 19.92 -4.84 -11.87
C ALA A 139 20.25 -3.57 -12.71
N PRO A 140 21.14 -2.68 -12.25
CA PRO A 140 21.43 -1.45 -12.95
C PRO A 140 22.37 -1.69 -14.14
N GLY A 141 21.99 -1.19 -15.31
CA GLY A 141 22.80 -1.19 -16.52
C GLY A 141 22.31 -0.20 -17.58
N SER A 142 23.12 0.83 -17.80
CA SER A 142 23.11 1.84 -18.88
C SER A 142 22.23 3.09 -18.76
N SER A 143 22.93 4.19 -19.02
CA SER A 143 22.65 5.61 -18.85
C SER A 143 22.02 6.24 -20.08
N ALA A 144 21.07 7.17 -19.90
CA ALA A 144 20.88 8.30 -20.83
C ALA A 144 20.04 9.42 -20.18
N GLN A 145 20.75 10.52 -19.89
CA GLN A 145 20.45 11.95 -20.05
C GLN A 145 19.11 12.59 -19.62
N ARG A 146 19.28 13.84 -19.16
CA ARG A 146 18.38 14.69 -18.37
C ARG A 146 17.32 15.40 -19.24
N GLY A 147 16.10 15.51 -18.71
CA GLY A 147 15.07 16.45 -19.15
C GLY A 147 14.25 16.91 -17.96
N ARG A 148 14.03 18.23 -17.83
CA ARG A 148 13.32 18.87 -16.72
C ARG A 148 11.80 18.62 -16.83
N GLY A 149 11.14 18.32 -15.71
CA GLY A 149 9.76 18.74 -15.47
C GLY A 149 8.58 17.84 -15.91
N ARG A 150 8.71 16.52 -15.98
CA ARG A 150 7.55 15.59 -15.93
C ARG A 150 7.88 14.44 -14.99
N ALA A 151 6.93 14.06 -14.12
CA ALA A 151 7.05 12.87 -13.27
C ALA A 151 7.48 11.67 -14.13
N SER A 152 8.57 11.02 -13.74
CA SER A 152 9.16 9.94 -14.52
C SER A 152 8.24 8.71 -14.47
N PRO A 153 8.14 7.90 -15.54
CA PRO A 153 7.51 6.57 -15.50
C PRO A 153 8.07 5.64 -14.40
N ARG A 154 9.15 6.03 -13.71
CA ARG A 154 9.77 5.31 -12.60
C ARG A 154 9.23 5.68 -11.20
N ASP A 155 8.36 6.69 -11.06
CA ASP A 155 7.90 7.18 -9.73
C ASP A 155 6.77 6.37 -9.09
N TRP A 156 6.06 5.53 -9.84
CA TRP A 156 4.91 4.78 -9.29
C TRP A 156 5.35 3.66 -8.32
N ARG A 157 6.59 3.12 -8.43
CA ARG A 157 7.17 2.12 -7.50
C ARG A 157 7.32 2.62 -6.06
N ARG A 158 7.19 3.94 -5.83
CA ARG A 158 7.26 4.58 -4.51
C ARG A 158 5.88 4.96 -3.96
N ARG A 159 4.79 4.74 -4.72
CA ARG A 159 3.45 5.08 -4.24
C ARG A 159 2.99 3.98 -3.29
N ARG A 160 2.99 4.32 -2.01
CA ARG A 160 2.29 3.56 -0.96
C ARG A 160 0.85 3.33 -1.38
N PRO A 161 0.28 2.12 -1.28
CA PRO A 161 -1.11 1.87 -1.69
C PRO A 161 -2.13 2.62 -0.81
N ALA A 162 -1.70 3.13 0.33
CA ALA A 162 -2.53 3.92 1.24
C ALA A 162 -1.83 5.19 1.71
N ARG A 163 -2.66 6.13 2.18
CA ARG A 163 -2.22 7.31 2.92
C ARG A 163 -2.51 7.11 4.41
N GLN A 164 -1.58 7.49 5.27
CA GLN A 164 -1.82 7.51 6.72
C GLN A 164 -2.26 8.91 7.16
N ALA A 165 -3.22 8.99 8.09
CA ALA A 165 -3.51 10.22 8.83
C ALA A 165 -3.79 9.91 10.31
N LEU A 166 -3.56 10.90 11.17
CA LEU A 166 -3.90 10.83 12.59
C LEU A 166 -5.29 11.46 12.76
N VAL A 167 -6.25 10.71 13.30
CA VAL A 167 -7.63 11.17 13.53
C VAL A 167 -8.06 10.69 14.91
N GLN A 168 -8.57 11.58 15.77
CA GLN A 168 -8.94 11.23 17.15
C GLN A 168 -7.80 10.53 17.93
N GLY A 169 -6.55 10.98 17.73
CA GLY A 169 -5.36 10.36 18.35
C GLY A 169 -4.97 8.99 17.78
N ARG A 170 -5.67 8.48 16.76
CA ARG A 170 -5.45 7.14 16.18
C ARG A 170 -4.84 7.25 14.79
N ALA A 171 -3.82 6.43 14.54
CA ALA A 171 -3.18 6.34 13.22
C ALA A 171 -4.01 5.46 12.29
N LEU A 172 -4.65 6.06 11.30
CA LEU A 172 -5.52 5.39 10.33
C LEU A 172 -4.86 5.32 8.95
N ALA A 173 -5.09 4.23 8.24
CA ALA A 173 -4.70 4.05 6.84
C ALA A 173 -5.92 4.13 5.93
N PHE A 174 -5.79 4.91 4.87
CA PHE A 174 -6.82 5.16 3.86
C PHE A 174 -6.43 4.50 2.55
N PHE A 175 -7.25 3.57 2.11
CA PHE A 175 -7.07 2.81 0.87
C PHE A 175 -8.12 3.24 -0.14
N ARG A 176 -7.78 3.21 -1.44
CA ARG A 176 -8.78 3.35 -2.50
C ARG A 176 -8.71 2.12 -3.40
N PHE A 177 -9.86 1.51 -3.64
CA PHE A 177 -9.98 0.34 -4.51
C PHE A 177 -11.28 0.38 -5.28
N GLY A 178 -11.22 0.27 -6.60
CA GLY A 178 -12.42 0.26 -7.46
C GLY A 178 -13.27 1.52 -7.32
N GLY A 179 -12.63 2.69 -7.10
CA GLY A 179 -13.32 3.96 -6.86
C GLY A 179 -13.92 4.13 -5.44
N ARG A 180 -13.87 3.12 -4.59
CA ARG A 180 -14.33 3.20 -3.18
C ARG A 180 -13.14 3.49 -2.25
N VAL A 181 -13.39 4.26 -1.19
CA VAL A 181 -12.39 4.57 -0.16
C VAL A 181 -12.70 3.76 1.10
N PHE A 182 -11.65 3.20 1.69
CA PHE A 182 -11.71 2.39 2.91
C PHE A 182 -10.77 2.98 3.96
N ALA A 183 -11.13 2.85 5.23
CA ALA A 183 -10.29 3.26 6.35
C ALA A 183 -10.13 2.11 7.34
N SER A 184 -8.90 1.88 7.78
CA SER A 184 -8.56 0.92 8.82
C SER A 184 -7.53 1.48 9.78
N GLU A 185 -7.21 0.75 10.84
CA GLU A 185 -5.99 1.00 11.60
C GLU A 185 -4.77 0.90 10.68
N ALA A 186 -3.82 1.81 10.85
CA ALA A 186 -2.61 1.85 10.01
C ALA A 186 -1.60 0.74 10.34
N ARG A 187 -1.76 0.11 11.49
CA ARG A 187 -0.85 -0.92 12.01
C ARG A 187 -1.51 -2.28 11.93
N CYS A 188 -0.74 -3.27 11.49
CA CYS A 188 -1.18 -4.66 11.47
C CYS A 188 -1.39 -5.16 12.91
N PRO A 189 -2.54 -5.78 13.23
CA PRO A 189 -2.84 -6.27 14.57
C PRO A 189 -1.92 -7.41 15.04
N HIS A 190 -1.11 -7.99 14.15
CA HIS A 190 -0.15 -9.04 14.50
C HIS A 190 1.05 -8.47 15.29
N GLN A 191 1.85 -7.60 14.66
CA GLN A 191 3.10 -7.06 15.23
C GLN A 191 3.31 -5.57 14.90
N GLY A 192 2.23 -4.85 14.56
CA GLY A 192 2.26 -3.40 14.44
C GLY A 192 2.92 -2.83 13.16
N ALA A 193 3.20 -3.67 12.17
CA ALA A 193 3.76 -3.25 10.87
C ALA A 193 2.82 -2.27 10.15
N SER A 194 3.37 -1.31 9.40
CA SER A 194 2.56 -0.32 8.66
C SER A 194 1.88 -0.96 7.46
N LEU A 195 0.55 -0.99 7.46
CA LEU A 195 -0.25 -1.46 6.33
C LEU A 195 -0.21 -0.48 5.14
N CYS A 196 0.21 0.77 5.37
CA CYS A 196 0.46 1.72 4.29
C CYS A 196 1.64 1.33 3.40
N GLU A 197 2.49 0.40 3.83
CA GLU A 197 3.60 -0.16 3.03
C GLU A 197 3.27 -1.54 2.46
N GLY A 198 2.04 -2.02 2.70
CA GLY A 198 1.58 -3.30 2.21
C GLY A 198 1.25 -3.31 0.73
N GLU A 199 0.45 -4.30 0.35
CA GLU A 199 -0.09 -4.45 -1.00
C GLU A 199 -1.62 -4.50 -0.90
N VAL A 200 -2.31 -3.95 -1.89
CA VAL A 200 -3.78 -4.03 -1.97
C VAL A 200 -4.14 -4.89 -3.17
N GLY A 201 -5.02 -5.85 -2.96
CA GLY A 201 -5.49 -6.77 -3.97
C GLY A 201 -7.00 -6.94 -3.95
N GLU A 202 -7.48 -7.76 -4.87
CA GLU A 202 -8.82 -8.32 -4.84
C GLU A 202 -8.77 -9.82 -4.96
N ILE A 203 -9.77 -10.47 -4.37
CA ILE A 203 -10.03 -11.89 -4.52
C ILE A 203 -11.48 -12.05 -4.95
N GLU A 204 -11.71 -12.94 -5.91
CA GLU A 204 -13.05 -13.39 -6.26
C GLU A 204 -13.40 -14.58 -5.38
N ASP A 205 -14.28 -14.34 -4.40
CA ASP A 205 -14.90 -15.37 -3.59
C ASP A 205 -16.11 -15.94 -4.32
N LEU A 206 -16.20 -17.27 -4.40
CA LEU A 206 -17.31 -17.97 -5.06
C LEU A 206 -18.66 -17.74 -4.35
N VAL A 207 -18.64 -17.46 -3.06
CA VAL A 207 -19.83 -17.27 -2.22
C VAL A 207 -20.14 -15.78 -2.06
N ASP A 208 -19.12 -15.00 -1.71
CA ASP A 208 -19.30 -13.61 -1.27
C ASP A 208 -18.95 -12.58 -2.36
N GLY A 209 -18.52 -13.04 -3.54
CA GLY A 209 -18.18 -12.19 -4.67
C GLY A 209 -16.82 -11.51 -4.53
N ARG A 210 -16.67 -10.33 -5.14
CA ARG A 210 -15.40 -9.60 -5.17
C ARG A 210 -15.11 -8.92 -3.83
N ARG A 211 -14.03 -9.35 -3.18
CA ARG A 211 -13.50 -8.77 -1.95
C ARG A 211 -12.18 -8.06 -2.23
N CYS A 212 -11.97 -6.93 -1.58
CA CYS A 212 -10.71 -6.19 -1.65
C CYS A 212 -9.97 -6.33 -0.32
N TYR A 213 -8.67 -6.58 -0.38
CA TYR A 213 -7.89 -6.88 0.82
C TYR A 213 -6.56 -6.11 0.84
N VAL A 214 -5.99 -5.98 2.03
CA VAL A 214 -4.63 -5.49 2.23
C VAL A 214 -3.73 -6.58 2.80
N THR A 215 -2.56 -6.75 2.19
CA THR A 215 -1.52 -7.69 2.62
C THR A 215 -0.46 -6.95 3.42
N CYS A 216 -0.22 -7.40 4.65
CA CYS A 216 0.85 -6.89 5.50
C CYS A 216 2.22 -7.12 4.86
N PRO A 217 3.11 -6.11 4.78
CA PRO A 217 4.36 -6.23 4.05
C PRO A 217 5.35 -7.22 4.68
N VAL A 218 5.27 -7.42 6.00
CA VAL A 218 6.22 -8.22 6.79
C VAL A 218 5.86 -9.70 6.77
N HIS A 219 4.69 -10.06 7.32
CA HIS A 219 4.28 -11.45 7.52
C HIS A 219 3.19 -11.92 6.54
N LYS A 220 2.82 -11.09 5.57
CA LYS A 220 1.85 -11.42 4.51
C LYS A 220 0.44 -11.80 4.98
N MET A 221 0.05 -11.43 6.21
CA MET A 221 -1.33 -11.53 6.67
C MET A 221 -2.25 -10.70 5.78
N GLN A 222 -3.41 -11.25 5.41
CA GLN A 222 -4.38 -10.58 4.55
C GLN A 222 -5.65 -10.22 5.33
N PHE A 223 -6.10 -8.98 5.17
CA PHE A 223 -7.29 -8.47 5.81
C PHE A 223 -8.25 -7.89 4.78
N ASP A 224 -9.53 -8.23 4.88
CA ASP A 224 -10.57 -7.61 4.06
C ASP A 224 -10.70 -6.13 4.45
N LEU A 225 -10.72 -5.23 3.47
CA LEU A 225 -10.83 -3.79 3.70
C LEU A 225 -12.25 -3.32 4.02
N ALA A 226 -13.27 -4.12 3.71
CA ALA A 226 -14.67 -3.81 3.94
C ALA A 226 -15.06 -4.04 5.41
N ASP A 227 -14.66 -5.17 6.00
CA ASP A 227 -15.05 -5.56 7.36
C ASP A 227 -13.87 -5.81 8.31
N GLY A 228 -12.65 -5.96 7.80
CA GLY A 228 -11.46 -6.21 8.61
C GLY A 228 -11.21 -7.68 8.95
N SER A 229 -12.02 -8.60 8.42
CA SER A 229 -11.85 -10.03 8.62
C SER A 229 -10.48 -10.51 8.11
N VAL A 230 -9.94 -11.54 8.76
CA VAL A 230 -8.66 -12.13 8.36
C VAL A 230 -8.93 -13.16 7.27
N LEU A 231 -8.48 -12.87 6.06
CA LEU A 231 -8.63 -13.75 4.90
C LEU A 231 -7.52 -14.80 4.85
N GLU A 232 -6.30 -14.42 5.25
CA GLU A 232 -5.15 -15.31 5.25
C GLU A 232 -4.25 -15.03 6.46
N GLY A 233 -3.85 -16.12 7.13
CA GLY A 233 -2.97 -16.10 8.28
C GLY A 233 -3.70 -16.18 9.62
N SER A 234 -2.95 -16.03 10.72
CA SER A 234 -3.47 -16.08 12.09
C SER A 234 -3.21 -14.74 12.78
N CYS A 235 -4.27 -13.97 12.97
CA CYS A 235 -4.21 -12.62 13.50
C CYS A 235 -5.57 -12.22 14.08
N PRO A 236 -5.66 -11.29 15.04
CA PRO A 236 -6.92 -10.62 15.35
C PRO A 236 -7.46 -9.86 14.11
N PRO A 237 -8.79 -9.67 13.99
CA PRO A 237 -9.36 -8.89 12.90
C PRO A 237 -8.83 -7.46 12.91
N LEU A 238 -8.63 -6.91 11.72
CA LEU A 238 -8.22 -5.52 11.54
C LEU A 238 -9.40 -4.61 11.86
N ARG A 239 -9.17 -3.58 12.67
CA ARG A 239 -10.23 -2.60 12.89
C ARG A 239 -10.42 -1.73 11.65
N THR A 240 -11.63 -1.72 11.13
CA THR A 240 -12.09 -0.86 10.04
C THR A 240 -12.99 0.26 10.57
N TYR A 241 -13.16 1.31 9.78
CA TYR A 241 -13.97 2.46 10.12
C TYR A 241 -14.91 2.81 8.97
N GLY A 242 -16.09 3.31 9.32
CA GLY A 242 -17.01 3.87 8.34
C GLY A 242 -16.39 5.08 7.66
N VAL A 243 -16.47 5.14 6.34
CA VAL A 243 -15.94 6.24 5.53
C VAL A 243 -17.07 6.89 4.75
N ARG A 244 -17.07 8.22 4.72
CA ARG A 244 -17.85 9.00 3.76
C ARG A 244 -16.95 10.05 3.11
N ILE A 245 -17.37 10.54 1.95
CA ILE A 245 -16.66 11.55 1.20
C ILE A 245 -17.52 12.82 1.25
N SER A 246 -16.96 13.94 1.69
CA SER A 246 -17.65 15.23 1.65
C SER A 246 -17.92 15.66 0.20
N GLU A 247 -18.71 16.70 -0.01
CA GLU A 247 -18.98 17.25 -1.35
C GLU A 247 -17.70 17.40 -2.19
N ALA A 248 -17.72 16.78 -3.38
CA ALA A 248 -16.58 16.76 -4.28
C ALA A 248 -16.59 18.02 -5.17
N ASP A 249 -15.50 18.78 -5.13
CA ASP A 249 -15.21 19.82 -6.12
C ASP A 249 -14.42 19.17 -7.26
N GLU A 250 -15.11 18.78 -8.32
CA GLU A 250 -14.51 18.11 -9.48
C GLU A 250 -13.51 19.00 -10.22
N VAL A 251 -13.76 20.31 -10.25
CA VAL A 251 -12.90 21.30 -10.93
C VAL A 251 -11.56 21.40 -10.21
N ARG A 252 -11.59 21.49 -8.87
CA ARG A 252 -10.37 21.53 -8.05
C ARG A 252 -9.82 20.15 -7.72
N ARG A 253 -10.54 19.07 -8.04
CA ARG A 253 -10.23 17.68 -7.67
C ARG A 253 -10.04 17.52 -6.16
N VAL A 254 -11.00 18.06 -5.40
CA VAL A 254 -10.99 18.03 -3.94
C VAL A 254 -12.21 17.26 -3.46
N ALA A 255 -11.98 16.15 -2.76
CA ALA A 255 -13.03 15.38 -2.11
C ALA A 255 -12.47 14.88 -0.77
N MET A 256 -12.83 15.56 0.33
CA MET A 256 -12.28 15.24 1.64
C MET A 256 -12.89 13.96 2.20
N VAL A 257 -12.05 13.12 2.80
CA VAL A 257 -12.50 11.90 3.45
C VAL A 257 -12.89 12.22 4.89
N GLU A 258 -14.03 11.69 5.33
CA GLU A 258 -14.48 11.73 6.71
C GLU A 258 -14.61 10.32 7.26
N VAL A 259 -14.25 10.16 8.53
CA VAL A 259 -14.24 8.86 9.21
C VAL A 259 -15.21 8.88 10.38
N GLY A 260 -16.07 7.87 10.45
CA GLY A 260 -17.04 7.68 11.51
C GLY A 260 -16.45 6.91 12.68
N PHE A 261 -16.65 7.42 13.90
CA PHE A 261 -16.28 6.77 15.16
C PHE A 261 -17.52 6.55 16.02
N GLU A 262 -17.62 5.43 16.71
CA GLU A 262 -18.72 5.17 17.66
C GLU A 262 -18.61 6.05 18.92
N ALA A 263 -17.38 6.46 19.28
CA ALA A 263 -17.11 7.36 20.39
C ALA A 263 -15.91 8.26 20.06
N LEU A 264 -15.91 9.46 20.63
CA LEU A 264 -14.77 10.37 20.60
C LEU A 264 -13.68 9.88 21.55
N ALA A 265 -12.41 10.17 21.22
CA ALA A 265 -11.30 9.83 22.10
C ALA A 265 -11.35 10.71 23.36
N SER A 266 -10.90 10.20 24.51
CA SER A 266 -10.95 10.98 25.76
C SER A 266 -10.13 12.26 25.68
N GLU A 267 -9.04 12.24 24.90
CA GLU A 267 -8.16 13.38 24.65
C GLU A 267 -8.89 14.52 23.91
N TYR A 268 -9.99 14.24 23.22
CA TYR A 268 -10.82 15.26 22.57
C TYR A 268 -11.37 16.28 23.58
N PHE A 269 -11.63 15.86 24.82
CA PHE A 269 -12.22 16.70 25.87
C PHE A 269 -11.19 17.41 26.76
N VAL A 270 -9.89 17.15 26.55
CA VAL A 270 -8.79 17.70 27.38
C VAL A 270 -8.21 18.99 26.76
N GLY A 271 -8.89 19.56 25.77
CA GLY A 271 -8.54 20.83 25.12
C GLY A 271 -8.68 22.05 26.01
#